data_AF-A0A6A0A9I5-F1
#
_entry.id   AF-A0A6A0A9I5-F1
#
_cell.length_a   1.000
_cell.length_b   1.000
_cell.length_c   1.000
_cell.angle_alpha   90.00
_cell.angle_beta   90.00
_cell.angle_gamma   90.00
#
_symmetry.space_group_name_H-M   'P 1'
#
loop_
_entity.id
_entity.type
_entity.pdbx_description
1 polymer ?
#
loop_
_entity_poly.entity_id
_entity_poly.type
_entity_poly.pdbx_seq_one_letter_code
_entity_poly.pdbx_strand_id
1 'polypeptide(L)'
;MDKRRRLLTLNNLFQGLRLKQLRLDIREESPLPNLQPLAQHLTQLHISTSLWAQQELDALLAATQLTSIQLHSINGLTSSRADAPCSWQRLELTASSWFIRATTAAYLPLHSLTYPLLLSTLGFISQESTALVTAAVHNLTQTCKVPVKGCTHLQFFNGSLTPTLKFWRQLVQLLPTVRDVAFRNVKGASSAAMCKSLRSMAQQPWVRWLDIVVMPEEQSLSE
;
A
#
# COMPACT_ATOMS: atom_id res chain seq x y z
N MET A 1 18.23 -25.31 -20.27
CA MET A 1 17.67 -24.21 -21.10
C MET A 1 18.24 -22.90 -20.58
N ASP A 2 19.03 -22.24 -21.41
CA ASP A 2 19.86 -21.08 -21.06
C ASP A 2 19.01 -19.80 -20.89
N LYS A 3 18.83 -19.36 -19.63
CA LYS A 3 18.15 -18.09 -19.26
C LYS A 3 19.02 -16.85 -19.57
N ARG A 4 20.14 -16.97 -20.30
CA ARG A 4 20.94 -15.84 -20.83
C ARG A 4 20.31 -15.18 -22.06
N ARG A 5 18.97 -15.10 -22.14
CA ARG A 5 18.31 -14.23 -23.14
C ARG A 5 18.53 -12.79 -22.72
N ARG A 6 19.51 -12.16 -23.37
CA ARG A 6 19.62 -10.73 -23.67
C ARG A 6 18.64 -9.87 -22.85
N LEU A 7 19.06 -9.50 -21.64
CA LEU A 7 18.81 -8.14 -21.14
C LEU A 7 19.49 -7.22 -22.17
N LEU A 8 18.86 -7.01 -23.32
CA LEU A 8 19.10 -5.82 -24.12
C LEU A 8 18.89 -4.70 -23.13
N THR A 9 20.00 -4.12 -22.68
CA THR A 9 20.02 -3.14 -21.61
C THR A 9 19.01 -2.08 -22.01
N LEU A 10 17.89 -1.98 -21.29
CA LEU A 10 16.80 -1.06 -21.61
C LEU A 10 17.32 0.38 -21.77
N ASN A 11 18.46 0.69 -21.16
CA ASN A 11 19.29 1.87 -21.44
C ASN A 11 19.44 2.19 -22.93
N ASN A 12 19.75 1.21 -23.78
CA ASN A 12 19.95 1.44 -25.22
C ASN A 12 18.63 1.69 -25.96
N LEU A 13 17.52 1.13 -25.46
CA LEU A 13 16.19 1.35 -26.04
C LEU A 13 15.68 2.76 -25.75
N PHE A 14 16.12 3.36 -24.65
CA PHE A 14 15.60 4.63 -24.15
C PHE A 14 16.54 5.82 -24.33
N GLN A 15 17.78 5.59 -24.75
CA GLN A 15 18.71 6.69 -25.04
C GLN A 15 18.15 7.61 -26.14
N GLY A 16 18.07 8.90 -25.82
CA GLY A 16 17.58 9.94 -26.73
C GLY A 16 16.06 10.07 -26.82
N LEU A 17 15.29 9.20 -26.16
CA LEU A 17 13.82 9.29 -26.17
C LEU A 17 13.31 10.27 -25.10
N ARG A 18 12.39 11.14 -25.49
CA ARG A 18 11.70 12.11 -24.60
C ARG A 18 10.32 11.60 -24.20
N LEU A 19 10.26 10.39 -23.65
CA LEU A 19 8.99 9.78 -23.24
C LEU A 19 8.45 10.48 -22.00
N LYS A 20 7.21 10.97 -22.07
CA LYS A 20 6.51 11.56 -20.92
C LYS A 20 5.80 10.51 -20.06
N GLN A 21 5.43 9.38 -20.66
CA GLN A 21 4.69 8.29 -20.05
C GLN A 21 5.32 6.95 -20.42
N LEU A 22 5.44 6.07 -19.43
CA LEU A 22 5.94 4.70 -19.60
C LEU A 22 5.03 3.73 -18.86
N ARG A 23 4.64 2.65 -19.52
CA ARG A 23 3.95 1.52 -18.91
C ARG A 23 4.81 0.28 -19.02
N LEU A 24 5.09 -0.36 -17.90
CA LEU A 24 5.88 -1.56 -17.80
C LEU A 24 4.99 -2.71 -17.30
N ASP A 25 4.83 -3.71 -18.15
CA ASP A 25 4.23 -4.99 -17.78
C ASP A 25 5.35 -6.01 -17.63
N ILE A 26 5.85 -6.11 -16.40
CA ILE A 26 7.00 -6.94 -16.05
C ILE A 26 6.44 -8.17 -15.34
N ARG A 27 6.73 -9.37 -15.87
CA ARG A 27 6.40 -10.61 -15.19
C ARG A 27 7.07 -10.65 -13.82
N GLU A 28 6.39 -11.27 -12.85
CA GLU A 28 6.80 -11.35 -11.45
C GLU A 28 8.31 -11.66 -11.30
N GLU A 29 8.96 -10.98 -10.35
CA GLU A 29 10.36 -11.15 -9.92
C GLU A 29 11.48 -10.52 -10.78
N SER A 30 11.19 -9.87 -11.91
CA SER A 30 12.27 -9.14 -12.61
C SER A 30 12.50 -7.76 -11.96
N PRO A 31 13.75 -7.37 -11.68
CA PRO A 31 14.05 -6.09 -11.08
C PRO A 31 13.61 -4.95 -12.00
N LEU A 32 13.19 -3.84 -11.39
CA LEU A 32 12.87 -2.63 -12.14
C LEU A 32 14.07 -2.23 -13.03
N PRO A 33 13.87 -1.98 -14.33
CA PRO A 33 14.96 -1.53 -15.18
C PRO A 33 15.48 -0.16 -14.72
N ASN A 34 16.74 0.13 -15.03
CA ASN A 34 17.30 1.44 -14.71
C ASN A 34 16.51 2.54 -15.43
N LEU A 35 15.77 3.34 -14.65
CA LEU A 35 14.97 4.46 -15.16
C LEU A 35 15.76 5.77 -15.28
N GLN A 36 17.01 5.83 -14.80
CA GLN A 36 17.83 7.05 -14.86
C GLN A 36 17.92 7.68 -16.26
N PRO A 37 18.09 6.93 -17.37
CA PRO A 37 18.13 7.54 -18.70
C PRO A 37 16.82 8.24 -19.10
N LEU A 38 15.70 7.79 -18.53
CA LEU A 38 14.36 8.35 -18.78
C LEU A 38 13.96 9.42 -17.75
N ALA A 39 14.64 9.47 -16.61
CA ALA A 39 14.24 10.29 -15.46
C ALA A 39 14.18 11.79 -15.77
N GLN A 40 14.84 12.28 -16.83
CA GLN A 40 14.79 13.69 -17.23
C GLN A 40 13.49 14.11 -17.94
N HIS A 41 12.74 13.14 -18.49
CA HIS A 41 11.57 13.44 -19.34
C HIS A 41 10.32 12.67 -18.90
N LEU A 42 10.50 11.57 -18.17
CA LEU A 42 9.41 10.73 -17.71
C LEU A 42 8.70 11.39 -16.53
N THR A 43 7.41 11.67 -16.73
CA THR A 43 6.55 12.30 -15.72
C THR A 43 5.51 11.33 -15.16
N GLN A 44 5.14 10.32 -15.94
CA GLN A 44 4.14 9.33 -15.57
C GLN A 44 4.69 7.92 -15.74
N LEU A 45 4.54 7.10 -14.70
CA LEU A 45 5.00 5.72 -14.68
C LEU A 45 3.88 4.80 -14.22
N HIS A 46 3.59 3.77 -15.01
CA HIS A 46 2.68 2.69 -14.62
C HIS A 46 3.44 1.37 -14.64
N ILE A 47 3.57 0.73 -13.48
CA ILE A 47 4.14 -0.60 -13.34
C ILE A 47 3.03 -1.54 -12.88
N SER A 48 2.67 -2.51 -13.71
CA SER A 48 1.59 -3.46 -13.41
C SER A 48 2.03 -4.60 -12.47
N THR A 49 3.29 -4.57 -11.99
CA THR A 49 3.87 -5.54 -11.04
C THR A 49 4.18 -4.91 -9.69
N SER A 50 4.54 -5.76 -8.73
CA SER A 50 4.92 -5.38 -7.38
C SER A 50 6.39 -4.98 -7.31
N LEU A 51 6.71 -3.93 -6.56
CA LEU A 51 8.09 -3.65 -6.15
C LEU A 51 8.40 -4.50 -4.91
N TRP A 52 9.57 -5.12 -4.88
CA TRP A 52 9.96 -6.05 -3.80
C TRP A 52 11.15 -5.56 -2.99
N ALA A 53 11.85 -4.54 -3.47
CA ALA A 53 13.09 -4.08 -2.86
C ALA A 53 13.09 -2.59 -2.53
N GLN A 54 13.73 -2.25 -1.41
CA GLN A 54 13.98 -0.86 -1.00
C GLN A 54 14.70 -0.07 -2.10
N GLN A 55 15.64 -0.70 -2.82
CA GLN A 55 16.40 -0.07 -3.89
C GLN A 55 15.52 0.36 -5.07
N GLU A 56 14.44 -0.37 -5.37
CA GLU A 56 13.52 -0.01 -6.45
C GLU A 56 12.71 1.23 -6.07
N LEU A 57 12.25 1.30 -4.83
CA LEU A 57 11.62 2.49 -4.28
C LEU A 57 12.60 3.69 -4.31
N ASP A 58 13.84 3.50 -3.86
CA ASP A 58 14.85 4.55 -3.85
C ASP A 58 15.17 5.04 -5.28
N ALA A 59 15.18 4.15 -6.27
CA ALA A 59 15.32 4.53 -7.68
C ALA A 59 14.13 5.37 -8.20
N LEU A 60 12.91 5.05 -7.78
CA LEU A 60 11.72 5.86 -8.11
C LEU A 60 11.75 7.23 -7.42
N LEU A 61 12.23 7.31 -6.19
CA LEU A 61 12.39 8.57 -5.46
C LEU A 61 13.47 9.45 -6.09
N ALA A 62 14.57 8.84 -6.54
CA ALA A 62 15.63 9.54 -7.25
C ALA A 62 15.18 10.10 -8.62
N ALA A 63 14.13 9.53 -9.23
CA ALA A 63 13.53 10.03 -10.45
C ALA A 63 12.60 11.23 -10.16
N THR A 64 13.19 12.37 -9.79
CA THR A 64 12.50 13.58 -9.32
C THR A 64 11.53 14.23 -10.31
N GLN A 65 11.52 13.81 -11.57
CA GLN A 65 10.53 14.29 -12.56
C GLN A 65 9.23 13.49 -12.55
N LEU A 66 9.20 12.32 -11.90
CA LEU A 66 7.98 11.52 -11.76
C LEU A 66 6.99 12.26 -10.86
N THR A 67 5.84 12.62 -11.43
CA THR A 67 4.75 13.27 -10.71
C THR A 67 3.54 12.36 -10.56
N SER A 68 3.38 11.35 -11.42
CA SER A 68 2.29 10.37 -11.34
C SER A 68 2.82 8.95 -11.40
N ILE A 69 2.53 8.17 -10.37
CA ILE A 69 2.95 6.78 -10.27
C ILE A 69 1.76 5.88 -10.01
N GLN A 70 1.62 4.84 -10.82
CA GLN A 70 0.68 3.75 -10.60
C GLN A 70 1.47 2.45 -10.44
N LEU A 71 1.30 1.79 -9.30
CA LEU A 71 1.93 0.51 -8.98
C LEU A 71 0.85 -0.52 -8.62
N HIS A 72 1.17 -1.79 -8.79
CA HIS A 72 0.35 -2.86 -8.24
C HIS A 72 0.47 -2.88 -6.70
N SER A 73 1.67 -3.13 -6.18
CA SER A 73 1.97 -3.03 -4.75
C SER A 73 3.45 -2.73 -4.52
N ILE A 74 3.80 -2.41 -3.28
CA ILE A 74 5.19 -2.31 -2.83
C ILE A 74 5.32 -3.21 -1.61
N ASN A 75 6.35 -4.04 -1.59
CA ASN A 75 6.67 -5.02 -0.57
C ASN A 75 8.14 -4.91 -0.19
N GLY A 76 8.53 -5.58 0.90
CA GLY A 76 9.94 -5.70 1.29
C GLY A 76 10.60 -4.40 1.76
N LEU A 77 9.81 -3.36 2.11
CA LEU A 77 10.37 -2.16 2.69
C LEU A 77 10.86 -2.43 4.12
N THR A 78 12.13 -2.14 4.35
CA THR A 78 12.80 -2.36 5.65
C THR A 78 13.09 -1.05 6.37
N SER A 79 12.94 0.09 5.69
CA SER A 79 13.24 1.41 6.24
C SER A 79 12.23 2.45 5.79
N SER A 80 11.90 3.38 6.69
CA SER A 80 11.02 4.49 6.37
C SER A 80 11.62 5.40 5.30
N ARG A 81 10.76 5.88 4.42
CA ARG A 81 10.99 6.96 3.45
C ARG A 81 9.89 8.03 3.57
N ALA A 82 9.16 8.08 4.68
CA ALA A 82 8.04 9.00 4.87
C ALA A 82 8.43 10.48 4.69
N ASP A 83 9.69 10.81 5.03
CA ASP A 83 10.27 12.14 4.94
C ASP A 83 11.25 12.29 3.75
N ALA A 84 11.37 11.27 2.90
CA ALA A 84 12.28 11.32 1.76
C ALA A 84 11.77 12.31 0.71
N PRO A 85 12.63 13.16 0.13
CA PRO A 85 12.21 14.10 -0.90
C PRO A 85 11.63 13.35 -2.10
N CYS A 86 10.42 13.71 -2.52
CA CYS A 86 9.80 13.19 -3.73
C CYS A 86 8.93 14.26 -4.41
N SER A 87 8.76 14.14 -5.72
CA SER A 87 7.92 15.04 -6.54
C SER A 87 6.55 14.44 -6.87
N TRP A 88 6.18 13.36 -6.18
CA TRP A 88 4.98 12.61 -6.49
C TRP A 88 3.75 13.42 -6.12
N GLN A 89 2.97 13.77 -7.13
CA GLN A 89 1.70 14.47 -6.98
C GLN A 89 0.53 13.48 -6.91
N ARG A 90 0.63 12.37 -7.64
CA ARG A 90 -0.37 11.30 -7.73
C ARG A 90 0.28 9.95 -7.50
N LEU A 91 -0.29 9.18 -6.58
CA LEU A 91 0.11 7.81 -6.31
C LEU A 91 -1.12 6.90 -6.31
N GLU A 92 -1.01 5.78 -7.02
CA GLU A 92 -2.04 4.74 -7.06
C GLU A 92 -1.44 3.38 -6.75
N LEU A 93 -2.06 2.67 -5.79
CA LEU A 93 -1.70 1.34 -5.36
C LEU A 93 -2.88 0.39 -5.61
N THR A 94 -2.77 -0.41 -6.66
CA THR A 94 -3.89 -1.15 -7.28
C THR A 94 -3.85 -2.66 -7.03
N ALA A 95 -3.35 -3.09 -5.87
CA ALA A 95 -3.27 -4.49 -5.47
C ALA A 95 -4.65 -5.19 -5.60
N SER A 96 -4.82 -5.92 -6.70
CA SER A 96 -6.09 -6.55 -7.07
C SER A 96 -6.30 -7.90 -6.38
N SER A 97 -5.19 -8.62 -6.11
CA SER A 97 -5.20 -9.97 -5.55
C SER A 97 -4.70 -10.00 -4.11
N TRP A 98 -4.03 -8.94 -3.68
CA TRP A 98 -3.38 -8.81 -2.38
C TRP A 98 -3.74 -7.47 -1.74
N PHE A 99 -3.43 -7.31 -0.47
CA PHE A 99 -3.58 -6.05 0.23
C PHE A 99 -2.26 -5.27 0.26
N ILE A 100 -2.34 -3.94 0.31
CA ILE A 100 -1.18 -3.10 0.62
C ILE A 100 -0.89 -3.25 2.11
N ARG A 101 0.33 -3.67 2.42
CA ARG A 101 0.79 -3.87 3.81
C ARG A 101 0.87 -2.53 4.56
N ALA A 102 0.67 -2.57 5.87
CA ALA A 102 0.81 -1.38 6.71
C ALA A 102 2.25 -0.86 6.69
N THR A 103 3.27 -1.73 6.55
CA THR A 103 4.65 -1.30 6.27
C THR A 103 4.73 -0.29 5.13
N THR A 104 4.09 -0.58 4.01
CA THR A 104 4.07 0.27 2.82
C THR A 104 3.39 1.60 3.12
N ALA A 105 2.23 1.57 3.76
CA ALA A 105 1.54 2.79 4.19
C ALA A 105 2.36 3.62 5.20
N ALA A 106 3.12 2.99 6.08
CA ALA A 106 3.96 3.67 7.08
C ALA A 106 5.21 4.30 6.46
N TYR A 107 5.80 3.68 5.44
CA TYR A 107 7.13 4.03 4.96
C TYR A 107 7.13 4.88 3.69
N LEU A 108 6.01 5.04 2.99
CA LEU A 108 5.96 5.84 1.78
C LEU A 108 5.98 7.37 2.05
N PRO A 109 6.67 8.16 1.21
CA PRO A 109 6.58 9.62 1.27
C PRO A 109 5.25 10.09 0.67
N LEU A 110 4.28 10.38 1.55
CA LEU A 110 2.95 10.83 1.15
C LEU A 110 2.78 12.35 1.20
N HIS A 111 3.79 13.08 1.69
CA HIS A 111 3.71 14.51 1.98
C HIS A 111 3.63 15.41 0.73
N SER A 112 4.11 14.93 -0.42
CA SER A 112 4.12 15.68 -1.69
C SER A 112 2.85 15.49 -2.52
N LEU A 113 1.97 14.56 -2.13
CA LEU A 113 0.77 14.25 -2.90
C LEU A 113 -0.17 15.47 -2.92
N THR A 114 -0.61 15.83 -4.12
CA THR A 114 -1.60 16.90 -4.36
C THR A 114 -2.92 16.36 -4.89
N TYR A 115 -2.92 15.11 -5.37
CA TYR A 115 -4.11 14.36 -5.77
C TYR A 115 -4.45 13.30 -4.73
N PRO A 116 -5.74 12.90 -4.60
CA PRO A 116 -6.14 11.83 -3.71
C PRO A 116 -5.30 10.56 -3.88
N LEU A 117 -4.83 9.99 -2.77
CA LEU A 117 -4.15 8.70 -2.77
C LEU A 117 -5.15 7.61 -3.16
N LEU A 118 -4.93 6.94 -4.28
CA LEU A 118 -5.75 5.78 -4.65
C LEU A 118 -5.16 4.52 -4.05
N LEU A 119 -5.91 3.90 -3.15
CA LEU A 119 -5.51 2.70 -2.42
C LEU A 119 -6.63 1.68 -2.58
N SER A 120 -6.35 0.51 -3.14
CA SER A 120 -7.37 -0.53 -3.37
C SER A 120 -7.80 -1.27 -2.09
N THR A 121 -6.83 -1.87 -1.41
CA THR A 121 -7.01 -2.64 -0.19
C THR A 121 -5.87 -2.34 0.78
N LEU A 122 -6.17 -2.07 2.05
CA LEU A 122 -5.18 -1.93 3.11
C LEU A 122 -5.23 -3.16 4.02
N GLY A 123 -4.08 -3.72 4.37
CA GLY A 123 -4.00 -4.85 5.28
C GLY A 123 -2.93 -4.71 6.34
N PHE A 124 -3.25 -5.20 7.53
CA PHE A 124 -2.37 -5.27 8.70
C PHE A 124 -2.08 -6.74 9.00
N ILE A 125 -0.80 -7.09 9.19
CA ILE A 125 -0.40 -8.45 9.56
C ILE A 125 0.10 -8.48 11.01
N SER A 126 -0.11 -9.60 11.72
CA SER A 126 0.26 -9.79 13.12
C SER A 126 1.69 -9.49 13.50
N GLN A 127 2.59 -9.71 12.55
CA GLN A 127 4.03 -9.54 12.72
C GLN A 127 4.39 -8.05 12.73
N GLU A 128 3.49 -7.18 12.28
CA GLU A 128 3.68 -5.74 12.35
C GLU A 128 3.48 -5.27 13.79
N SER A 129 4.48 -4.56 14.29
CA SER A 129 4.40 -4.00 15.63
C SER A 129 3.29 -2.95 15.73
N THR A 130 2.74 -2.76 16.92
CA THR A 130 1.81 -1.66 17.20
C THR A 130 2.38 -0.30 16.78
N ALA A 131 3.70 -0.12 16.90
CA ALA A 131 4.40 1.07 16.45
C ALA A 131 4.30 1.25 14.93
N LEU A 132 4.43 0.18 14.15
CA LEU A 132 4.31 0.22 12.70
C LEU A 132 2.87 0.52 12.24
N VAL A 133 1.88 -0.12 12.87
CA VAL A 133 0.46 0.19 12.63
C VAL A 133 0.16 1.65 12.95
N THR A 134 0.69 2.15 14.07
CA THR A 134 0.56 3.56 14.46
C THR A 134 1.23 4.48 13.44
N ALA A 135 2.42 4.12 12.96
CA ALA A 135 3.12 4.88 11.92
C ALA A 135 2.34 4.89 10.60
N ALA A 136 1.74 3.77 10.19
CA ALA A 136 0.88 3.70 9.00
C ALA A 136 -0.32 4.64 9.12
N VAL A 137 -1.04 4.58 10.24
CA VAL A 137 -2.18 5.47 10.49
C VAL A 137 -1.72 6.93 10.58
N HIS A 138 -0.60 7.21 11.24
CA HIS A 138 -0.05 8.56 11.30
C HIS A 138 0.31 9.08 9.91
N ASN A 139 1.01 8.30 9.10
CA ASN A 139 1.43 8.71 7.76
C ASN A 139 0.22 8.95 6.84
N LEU A 140 -0.80 8.10 6.92
CA LEU A 140 -2.03 8.28 6.13
C LEU A 140 -2.91 9.44 6.65
N THR A 141 -2.95 9.73 7.95
CA THR A 141 -3.85 10.77 8.52
C THR A 141 -3.22 12.13 8.71
N GLN A 142 -1.92 12.20 9.00
CA GLN A 142 -1.22 13.44 9.35
C GLN A 142 -0.28 13.87 8.22
N THR A 143 0.48 12.94 7.64
CA THR A 143 1.45 13.25 6.60
C THR A 143 0.78 13.39 5.24
N CYS A 144 -0.15 12.50 4.90
CA CYS A 144 -0.94 12.57 3.68
C CYS A 144 -2.01 13.67 3.83
N LYS A 145 -1.77 14.82 3.20
CA LYS A 145 -2.66 15.99 3.27
C LYS A 145 -3.86 15.92 2.31
N VAL A 146 -3.94 14.83 1.55
CA VAL A 146 -4.96 14.57 0.53
C VAL A 146 -5.83 13.39 0.96
N PRO A 147 -7.09 13.32 0.53
CA PRO A 147 -7.96 12.21 0.92
C PRO A 147 -7.48 10.89 0.32
N VAL A 148 -7.61 9.81 1.09
CA VAL A 148 -7.44 8.44 0.58
C VAL A 148 -8.76 7.98 -0.05
N LYS A 149 -8.70 7.46 -1.27
CA LYS A 149 -9.85 7.02 -2.05
C LYS A 149 -9.66 5.62 -2.60
N GLY A 150 -10.76 4.97 -2.97
CA GLY A 150 -10.76 3.64 -3.59
C GLY A 150 -10.60 2.48 -2.60
N CYS A 151 -10.23 2.78 -1.34
CA CYS A 151 -9.99 1.73 -0.34
C CYS A 151 -11.34 1.23 0.12
N THR A 152 -11.73 0.07 -0.37
CA THR A 152 -13.02 -0.56 -0.08
C THR A 152 -12.89 -1.68 0.95
N HIS A 153 -11.70 -2.27 1.03
CA HIS A 153 -11.40 -3.42 1.87
C HIS A 153 -10.30 -3.08 2.87
N LEU A 154 -10.54 -3.43 4.13
CA LEU A 154 -9.61 -3.33 5.23
C LEU A 154 -9.44 -4.72 5.84
N GLN A 155 -8.21 -5.22 5.90
CA GLN A 155 -7.97 -6.59 6.34
C GLN A 155 -6.99 -6.64 7.50
N PHE A 156 -7.27 -7.48 8.49
CA PHE A 156 -6.39 -7.77 9.61
C PHE A 156 -6.09 -9.27 9.58
N PHE A 157 -4.81 -9.63 9.51
CA PHE A 157 -4.35 -11.00 9.34
C PHE A 157 -3.46 -11.42 10.49
N ASN A 158 -3.78 -12.57 11.07
CA ASN A 158 -3.05 -13.23 12.14
C ASN A 158 -2.97 -12.35 13.42
N GLY A 159 -2.47 -12.92 14.52
CA GLY A 159 -1.96 -12.13 15.66
C GLY A 159 -3.03 -11.70 16.67
N SER A 160 -2.72 -10.70 17.48
CA SER A 160 -3.65 -10.17 18.48
C SER A 160 -3.83 -8.69 18.26
N LEU A 161 -5.07 -8.27 18.01
CA LEU A 161 -5.42 -6.86 17.87
C LEU A 161 -6.34 -6.47 19.03
N THR A 162 -5.87 -5.57 19.88
CA THR A 162 -6.68 -4.90 20.92
C THR A 162 -6.75 -3.40 20.62
N PRO A 163 -7.31 -3.02 19.46
CA PRO A 163 -7.34 -1.62 19.04
C PRO A 163 -8.24 -0.82 19.98
N THR A 164 -7.83 0.41 20.27
CA THR A 164 -8.66 1.33 21.04
C THR A 164 -9.81 1.86 20.17
N LEU A 165 -10.90 2.32 20.80
CA LEU A 165 -11.99 2.99 20.07
C LEU A 165 -11.48 4.23 19.30
N LYS A 166 -10.48 4.92 19.85
CA LYS A 166 -9.82 6.07 19.19
C LYS A 166 -9.16 5.65 17.88
N PHE A 167 -8.42 4.53 17.89
CA PHE A 167 -7.79 3.97 16.69
C PHE A 167 -8.83 3.72 15.59
N TRP A 168 -9.92 3.03 15.92
CA TRP A 168 -10.97 2.73 14.95
C TRP A 168 -11.62 3.98 14.35
N ARG A 169 -11.87 5.00 15.18
CA ARG A 169 -12.41 6.28 14.72
C ARG A 169 -11.45 6.96 13.73
N GLN A 170 -10.16 6.99 14.04
CA GLN A 170 -9.15 7.57 13.14
C GLN A 170 -9.08 6.81 11.82
N LEU A 171 -9.09 5.48 11.88
CA LEU A 171 -8.99 4.64 10.69
C LEU A 171 -10.17 4.79 9.74
N VAL A 172 -11.40 4.94 10.25
CA VAL A 172 -12.54 5.14 9.35
C VAL A 172 -12.72 6.57 8.88
N GLN A 173 -12.36 7.57 9.70
CA GLN A 173 -12.28 8.95 9.22
C GLN A 173 -11.32 9.07 8.02
N LEU A 174 -10.23 8.30 8.06
CA LEU A 174 -9.24 8.25 7.00
C LEU A 174 -9.77 7.55 5.74
N LEU A 175 -10.52 6.47 5.90
CA LEU A 175 -10.95 5.59 4.82
C LEU A 175 -12.49 5.56 4.70
N PRO A 176 -13.12 6.68 4.31
CA PRO A 176 -14.59 6.78 4.28
C PRO A 176 -15.24 5.87 3.23
N THR A 177 -14.44 5.29 2.32
CA THR A 177 -14.91 4.35 1.30
C THR A 177 -14.84 2.89 1.71
N VAL A 178 -14.28 2.57 2.90
CA VAL A 178 -14.20 1.19 3.38
C VAL A 178 -15.61 0.68 3.69
N ARG A 179 -15.93 -0.49 3.13
CA ARG A 179 -17.20 -1.20 3.31
C ARG A 179 -16.99 -2.57 3.93
N ASP A 180 -15.84 -3.17 3.64
CA ASP A 180 -15.51 -4.53 4.05
C ASP A 180 -14.36 -4.51 5.05
N VAL A 181 -14.59 -5.02 6.26
CA VAL A 181 -13.56 -5.19 7.29
C VAL A 181 -13.43 -6.67 7.64
N ALA A 182 -12.32 -7.29 7.22
CA ALA A 182 -12.06 -8.70 7.47
C ALA A 182 -11.04 -8.90 8.60
N PHE A 183 -11.36 -9.78 9.54
CA PHE A 183 -10.43 -10.30 10.54
C PHE A 183 -10.19 -11.77 10.25
N ARG A 184 -8.95 -12.11 9.89
CA ARG A 184 -8.53 -13.47 9.57
C ARG A 184 -7.48 -13.90 10.58
N ASN A 185 -7.78 -14.93 11.38
CA ASN A 185 -6.86 -15.46 12.39
C ASN A 185 -6.41 -14.42 13.44
N VAL A 186 -7.25 -13.43 13.75
CA VAL A 186 -6.93 -12.39 14.72
C VAL A 186 -7.47 -12.77 16.10
N LYS A 187 -6.59 -13.15 17.02
CA LYS A 187 -6.87 -13.36 18.44
C LYS A 187 -7.53 -12.11 19.02
N GLY A 188 -8.66 -12.32 19.69
CA GLY A 188 -9.45 -11.25 20.29
C GLY A 188 -10.41 -10.54 19.33
N ALA A 189 -10.45 -10.89 18.04
CA ALA A 189 -11.43 -10.33 17.11
C ALA A 189 -12.88 -10.69 17.49
N SER A 190 -13.09 -11.85 18.11
CA SER A 190 -14.39 -12.27 18.66
C SER A 190 -14.60 -11.86 20.13
N SER A 191 -13.70 -11.07 20.72
CA SER A 191 -13.84 -10.64 22.12
C SER A 191 -15.04 -9.70 22.30
N ALA A 192 -15.65 -9.72 23.49
CA ALA A 192 -16.75 -8.81 23.83
C ALA A 192 -16.37 -7.33 23.66
N ALA A 193 -15.11 -6.98 23.97
CA ALA A 193 -14.58 -5.63 23.78
C ALA A 193 -14.52 -5.22 22.31
N MET A 194 -14.09 -6.13 21.42
CA MET A 194 -14.09 -5.89 19.98
C MET A 194 -15.52 -5.75 19.45
N CYS A 195 -16.42 -6.66 19.84
CA CYS A 195 -17.85 -6.58 19.48
C CYS A 195 -18.47 -5.24 19.89
N LYS A 196 -18.14 -4.72 21.08
CA LYS A 196 -18.62 -3.41 21.55
C LYS A 196 -18.06 -2.27 20.69
N SER A 197 -16.78 -2.31 20.34
CA SER A 197 -16.14 -1.32 19.46
C SER A 197 -16.78 -1.31 18.07
N LEU A 198 -16.94 -2.49 17.47
CA LEU A 198 -17.53 -2.65 16.14
C LEU A 198 -19.00 -2.21 16.10
N ARG A 199 -19.79 -2.51 17.14
CA ARG A 199 -21.17 -1.99 17.27
C ARG A 199 -21.17 -0.47 17.35
N SER A 200 -20.26 0.13 18.11
CA SER A 200 -20.15 1.59 18.22
C SER A 200 -19.78 2.23 16.88
N MET A 201 -18.96 1.57 16.07
CA MET A 201 -18.64 1.99 14.71
C MET A 201 -19.85 1.89 13.79
N ALA A 202 -20.56 0.75 13.79
CA ALA A 202 -21.74 0.52 12.96
C ALA A 202 -22.87 1.54 13.21
N GLN A 203 -22.90 2.17 14.38
CA GLN A 203 -23.85 3.23 14.73
C GLN A 203 -23.46 4.62 14.23
N GLN A 204 -22.27 4.79 13.65
CA GLN A 204 -21.83 6.11 13.19
C GLN A 204 -22.55 6.51 11.89
N PRO A 205 -22.92 7.80 11.71
CA PRO A 205 -23.70 8.26 10.55
C PRO A 205 -23.03 8.01 9.19
N TRP A 206 -21.72 7.83 9.18
CA TRP A 206 -20.93 7.57 7.98
C TRP A 206 -20.84 6.08 7.62
N VAL A 207 -21.14 5.15 8.54
CA VAL A 207 -21.24 3.72 8.21
C VAL A 207 -22.55 3.50 7.50
N ARG A 208 -22.50 3.36 6.18
CA ARG A 208 -23.67 2.92 5.41
C ARG A 208 -23.79 1.41 5.41
N TRP A 209 -22.65 0.73 5.28
CA TRP A 209 -22.53 -0.73 5.21
C TRP A 209 -21.16 -1.10 5.79
N LEU A 210 -21.13 -2.01 6.76
CA LEU A 210 -19.90 -2.53 7.35
C LEU A 210 -20.05 -4.04 7.47
N ASP A 211 -19.45 -4.76 6.53
CA ASP A 211 -19.42 -6.22 6.55
C ASP A 211 -18.19 -6.67 7.34
N ILE A 212 -18.46 -7.40 8.42
CA ILE A 212 -17.44 -7.88 9.34
C ILE A 212 -17.36 -9.39 9.22
N VAL A 213 -16.25 -9.86 8.65
CA VAL A 213 -15.99 -11.29 8.52
C VAL A 213 -14.93 -11.68 9.53
N VAL A 214 -15.30 -12.48 10.52
CA VAL A 214 -14.37 -13.11 11.46
C VAL A 214 -14.19 -14.55 11.01
N MET A 215 -13.06 -14.86 10.40
CA MET A 215 -12.74 -16.23 10.01
C MET A 215 -12.02 -16.91 11.18
N PRO A 216 -12.53 -18.05 11.69
CA PRO A 216 -11.78 -18.85 12.64
C PRO A 216 -10.47 -19.30 11.99
N GLU A 217 -9.46 -19.57 12.82
CA GLU A 217 -8.26 -20.28 12.36
C GLU A 217 -8.74 -21.60 11.74
N GLU A 218 -8.56 -21.74 10.43
CA GLU A 218 -8.73 -23.03 9.78
C GLU A 218 -7.79 -23.95 10.55
N GLN A 219 -8.36 -24.80 11.41
CA GLN A 219 -7.62 -25.86 12.03
C GLN A 219 -7.10 -26.66 10.85
N SER A 220 -5.81 -26.47 10.53
CA SER A 220 -5.12 -27.29 9.55
C SER A 220 -5.45 -28.71 9.95
N LEU A 221 -6.27 -29.38 9.14
CA LEU A 221 -6.52 -30.80 9.26
C LEU A 221 -5.15 -31.44 9.09
N SER A 222 -4.48 -31.64 10.22
CA SER A 222 -3.22 -32.38 10.30
C SER A 222 -3.57 -33.81 9.93
N GLU A 223 -3.33 -34.17 8.66
CA GLU A 223 -3.14 -35.56 8.26
C GLU A 223 -1.80 -36.07 8.78
#